data_AF-A7TAH3-F1
#
_entry.id   AF-A7TAH3-F1
#
_cell.length_a   1.000
_cell.length_b   1.000
_cell.length_c   1.000
_cell.angle_alpha   90.00
_cell.angle_beta   90.00
_cell.angle_gamma   90.00
#
_symmetry.space_group_name_H-M   'P 1'
#
loop_
_entity.id
_entity.type
_entity.pdbx_description
1 polymer ?
#
loop_
_entity_poly.entity_id
_entity_poly.type
_entity_poly.pdbx_seq_one_letter_code
_entity_poly.pdbx_strand_id
1 'polypeptide(L)'
;LAGDCSVGWEALGGLCYKFIVSSLTVRGQSWENAENLCQSYGGHLASISDQSEQNFITGRIKQYTNEHFWVGFNDRANESSYNWTDGTAKPFYTNW
;
A
#
# COMPACT_ATOMS: atom_id res chain seq x y z
N LEU A 1 -9.96 22.02 1.17
CA LEU A 1 -11.00 20.99 0.92
C LEU A 1 -10.31 19.66 1.17
N ALA A 2 -10.65 18.97 2.25
CA ALA A 2 -10.19 17.60 2.44
C ALA A 2 -10.77 16.76 1.30
N GLY A 3 -9.92 16.12 0.49
CA GLY A 3 -10.33 15.38 -0.69
C GLY A 3 -11.31 14.27 -0.32
N ASP A 4 -12.41 14.20 -1.05
CA ASP A 4 -13.49 13.24 -0.80
C ASP A 4 -13.08 11.89 -1.39
N CYS A 5 -12.56 10.99 -0.55
CA CYS A 5 -12.29 9.61 -0.95
C CYS A 5 -13.60 8.81 -0.95
N SER A 6 -13.74 7.87 -1.88
CA SER A 6 -14.89 6.95 -1.94
C SER A 6 -15.10 6.21 -0.62
N VAL A 7 -16.34 5.81 -0.33
CA VAL A 7 -16.68 5.06 0.89
C VAL A 7 -15.75 3.85 1.07
N GLY A 8 -15.16 3.71 2.26
CA GLY A 8 -14.22 2.64 2.59
C GLY A 8 -12.78 2.89 2.11
N TRP A 9 -12.44 4.13 1.75
CA TRP A 9 -11.10 4.65 1.55
C TRP A 9 -10.81 5.75 2.58
N GLU A 10 -9.54 5.92 2.94
CA GLU A 10 -9.07 6.87 3.94
C GLU A 10 -8.13 7.89 3.28
N ALA A 11 -8.35 9.18 3.54
CA ALA A 11 -7.61 10.26 2.88
C ALA A 11 -6.34 10.65 3.65
N LEU A 12 -5.24 10.84 2.93
CA LEU A 12 -4.02 11.48 3.45
C LEU A 12 -3.32 12.23 2.29
N GLY A 13 -2.97 13.50 2.51
CA GLY A 13 -2.14 14.25 1.55
C GLY A 13 -2.75 14.45 0.14
N GLY A 14 -4.07 14.28 -0.01
CA GLY A 14 -4.74 14.30 -1.33
C GLY A 14 -4.77 12.95 -2.04
N LEU A 15 -4.22 11.90 -1.41
CA LEU A 15 -4.31 10.50 -1.84
C LEU A 15 -5.37 9.75 -1.03
N CYS A 16 -5.83 8.63 -1.57
CA CYS A 16 -6.81 7.74 -0.95
C CYS A 16 -6.19 6.36 -0.73
N TYR A 17 -6.31 5.83 0.48
CA TYR A 17 -5.75 4.54 0.89
C TYR A 17 -6.87 3.56 1.26
N LYS A 18 -6.72 2.30 0.87
CA LYS A 18 -7.64 1.21 1.25
C LYS A 18 -6.87 0.13 1.99
N PHE A 19 -7.22 -0.06 3.26
CA PHE A 19 -6.65 -1.13 4.08
C PHE A 19 -7.48 -2.40 3.92
N ILE A 20 -7.02 -3.29 3.05
CA ILE A 20 -7.68 -4.58 2.80
C ILE A 20 -7.24 -5.54 3.90
N VAL A 21 -8.15 -5.82 4.83
CA VAL A 21 -7.87 -6.60 6.03
C VAL A 21 -8.40 -8.02 5.89
N SER A 22 -7.63 -8.94 6.47
CA SER A 22 -7.79 -10.40 6.45
C SER A 22 -9.23 -10.86 6.69
N SER A 23 -9.96 -11.11 5.60
CA SER A 23 -10.94 -12.19 5.58
C SER A 23 -10.21 -13.48 5.17
N LEU A 24 -10.79 -14.67 5.41
CA LEU A 24 -10.16 -15.97 5.13
C LEU A 24 -9.64 -16.11 3.67
N THR A 25 -10.08 -15.26 2.75
CA THR A 25 -9.66 -15.23 1.35
C THR A 25 -8.43 -14.36 1.07
N VAL A 26 -8.05 -13.44 1.96
CA VAL A 26 -6.95 -12.47 1.76
C VAL A 26 -5.66 -12.91 2.49
N ARG A 27 -5.79 -13.70 3.55
CA ARG A 27 -4.63 -14.15 4.34
C ARG A 27 -3.77 -15.13 3.54
N GLY A 28 -2.45 -14.89 3.51
CA GLY A 28 -1.50 -15.76 2.82
C GLY A 28 -1.49 -15.61 1.29
N GLN A 29 -2.12 -14.56 0.74
CA GLN A 29 -1.99 -14.25 -0.67
C GLN A 29 -0.55 -13.84 -1.02
N SER A 30 -0.12 -14.23 -2.23
CA SER A 30 1.13 -13.75 -2.81
C SER A 30 1.07 -12.25 -3.09
N TRP A 31 2.24 -11.63 -3.23
CA TRP A 31 2.35 -10.22 -3.56
C TRP A 31 1.64 -9.88 -4.88
N GLU A 32 1.73 -10.74 -5.90
CA GLU A 32 1.08 -10.51 -7.19
C GLU A 32 -0.45 -10.53 -7.08
N ASN A 33 -0.99 -11.43 -6.27
CA ASN A 33 -2.43 -11.50 -6.03
C ASN A 33 -2.93 -10.27 -5.25
N ALA A 34 -2.12 -9.76 -4.31
CA ALA A 34 -2.43 -8.53 -3.59
C ALA A 34 -2.42 -7.29 -4.50
N GLU A 35 -1.47 -7.20 -5.43
CA GLU A 35 -1.43 -6.15 -6.46
C GLU A 35 -2.65 -6.23 -7.39
N ASN A 36 -2.96 -7.41 -7.93
CA ASN A 36 -4.14 -7.61 -8.77
C ASN A 36 -5.45 -7.23 -8.05
N LEU A 37 -5.54 -7.55 -6.76
CA LEU A 37 -6.68 -7.14 -5.94
C LEU A 37 -6.76 -5.62 -5.81
N CYS A 38 -5.66 -4.93 -5.55
CA CYS A 38 -5.64 -3.46 -5.48
C CYS A 38 -6.02 -2.82 -6.82
N GLN A 39 -5.55 -3.38 -7.94
CA GLN A 39 -5.94 -2.97 -9.30
C GLN A 39 -7.43 -3.16 -9.56
N SER A 40 -8.03 -4.23 -9.03
CA SER A 40 -9.49 -4.45 -9.14
C SER A 40 -10.33 -3.39 -8.40
N TYR A 41 -9.74 -2.71 -7.40
CA TYR A 41 -10.35 -1.56 -6.73
C TYR A 41 -10.05 -0.21 -7.41
N GLY A 42 -9.34 -0.22 -8.54
CA GLY A 42 -8.94 0.99 -9.27
C GLY A 42 -7.71 1.70 -8.68
N GLY A 43 -6.90 1.00 -7.88
CA GLY A 43 -5.65 1.52 -7.31
C GLY A 43 -4.47 0.56 -7.50
N HIS A 44 -3.43 0.74 -6.71
CA HIS A 44 -2.24 -0.12 -6.68
C HIS A 44 -1.89 -0.43 -5.22
N LEU A 45 -1.01 -1.41 -4.98
CA LEU A 45 -0.39 -1.53 -3.67
C LEU A 45 0.29 -0.21 -3.29
N ALA A 46 0.13 0.20 -2.03
CA ALA A 46 0.55 1.51 -1.59
C ALA A 46 2.06 1.73 -1.79
N SER A 47 2.40 2.91 -2.31
CA SER A 47 3.73 3.50 -2.16
C SER A 47 3.86 4.22 -0.82
N ILE A 48 5.11 4.35 -0.36
CA ILE A 48 5.46 5.10 0.84
C ILE A 48 6.57 6.09 0.46
N SER A 49 6.20 7.35 0.30
CA SER A 49 7.07 8.41 -0.23
C SER A 49 7.69 9.28 0.86
N ASP A 50 7.05 9.35 2.03
CA ASP A 50 7.52 10.18 3.13
C ASP A 50 7.15 9.61 4.52
N GLN A 51 7.67 10.27 5.55
CA GLN A 51 7.43 9.88 6.94
C GLN A 51 5.97 10.06 7.38
N SER A 52 5.23 10.99 6.76
CA SER A 52 3.82 11.21 7.07
C SER A 52 2.98 10.01 6.61
N GLU A 53 3.22 9.51 5.40
CA GLU A 53 2.61 8.27 4.89
C GLU A 53 3.00 7.06 5.74
N GLN A 54 4.29 6.91 6.05
CA GLN A 54 4.77 5.83 6.92
C GLN A 54 4.04 5.84 8.27
N ASN A 55 3.91 7.01 8.90
CA ASN A 55 3.25 7.16 10.20
C ASN A 55 1.75 6.87 10.11
N PHE A 56 1.09 7.35 9.06
CA PHE A 56 -0.33 7.09 8.80
C PHE A 56 -0.61 5.60 8.64
N ILE A 57 0.13 4.92 7.75
CA ILE A 57 -0.01 3.48 7.49
C ILE A 57 0.28 2.70 8.77
N THR A 58 1.40 2.98 9.45
CA THR A 58 1.79 2.28 10.69
C THR A 58 0.74 2.48 11.79
N GLY A 59 0.24 3.71 11.96
CA GLY A 59 -0.82 4.01 12.93
C GLY A 59 -2.10 3.24 12.64
N ARG A 60 -2.46 3.11 11.36
CA ARG A 60 -3.68 2.44 10.93
C ARG A 60 -3.62 0.92 11.07
N ILE A 61 -2.48 0.31 10.76
CA ILE A 61 -2.33 -1.16 10.81
C ILE A 61 -2.06 -1.71 12.21
N LYS A 62 -1.67 -0.87 13.18
CA LYS A 62 -1.40 -1.28 14.58
C LYS A 62 -2.53 -2.07 15.25
N GLN A 63 -3.77 -1.85 14.82
CA GLN A 63 -4.92 -2.58 15.35
C GLN A 63 -4.99 -4.05 14.87
N TYR A 64 -4.21 -4.44 13.85
CA TYR A 64 -4.16 -5.79 13.29
C TYR A 64 -2.89 -6.50 13.75
N THR A 65 -2.85 -6.89 15.01
CA THR A 65 -1.65 -7.35 15.73
C THR A 65 -1.01 -8.65 15.22
N ASN A 66 -1.63 -9.37 14.27
CA ASN A 66 -1.14 -10.63 13.71
C ASN A 66 -1.31 -10.72 12.18
N GLU A 67 -1.34 -9.57 11.51
CA GLU A 67 -1.48 -9.49 10.06
C GLU A 67 -0.27 -8.80 9.43
N HIS A 68 0.08 -9.25 8.23
CA HIS A 68 1.11 -8.65 7.41
C HIS A 68 0.44 -7.98 6.22
N PHE A 69 0.96 -6.82 5.81
CA PHE A 69 0.41 -6.03 4.72
C PHE A 69 1.44 -5.93 3.60
N TRP A 70 1.00 -6.18 2.37
CA TRP A 70 1.81 -5.95 1.19
C TRP A 70 1.86 -4.47 0.84
N VAL A 71 3.01 -4.04 0.32
CA VAL A 71 3.23 -2.70 -0.26
C VAL A 71 3.82 -2.86 -1.67
N GLY A 72 3.78 -1.81 -2.48
CA GLY A 72 4.08 -1.90 -3.91
C GLY A 72 5.58 -1.98 -4.27
N PHE A 73 6.49 -1.85 -3.30
CA PHE A 73 7.93 -1.78 -3.58
C PHE A 73 8.46 -3.16 -3.97
N ASN A 74 9.02 -3.27 -5.17
CA ASN A 74 9.43 -4.56 -5.72
C ASN A 74 10.52 -4.41 -6.79
N ASP A 75 11.29 -5.47 -7.03
CA ASP A 75 12.33 -5.59 -8.08
C ASP A 75 11.99 -6.69 -9.09
N ARG A 76 10.71 -7.03 -9.22
CA ARG A 76 10.28 -8.23 -9.96
C ARG A 76 10.45 -8.12 -11.47
N ALA A 77 10.36 -6.90 -12.01
CA ALA A 77 10.57 -6.64 -13.42
C ALA A 77 12.06 -6.69 -13.80
N ASN A 78 12.94 -6.32 -12.88
CA ASN A 78 14.38 -6.31 -13.06
C ASN A 78 15.06 -6.42 -11.69
N GLU A 79 15.72 -7.54 -11.46
CA GLU A 79 16.43 -7.83 -10.22
C GLU A 79 17.40 -6.70 -9.87
N SER A 80 17.51 -6.35 -8.58
CA SER A 80 18.28 -5.20 -8.08
C SER A 80 17.76 -3.81 -8.49
N SER A 81 16.66 -3.71 -9.23
CA SER A 81 16.02 -2.46 -9.63
C SER A 81 14.63 -2.33 -9.00
N TYR A 82 14.60 -1.88 -7.74
CA TYR A 82 13.36 -1.67 -7.00
C TYR A 82 12.57 -0.43 -7.46
N ASN A 83 11.28 -0.63 -7.71
CA ASN A 83 10.31 0.38 -8.12
C ASN A 83 8.96 0.16 -7.43
N TRP A 84 8.13 1.20 -7.37
CA TRP A 84 6.74 1.08 -6.94
C TRP A 84 5.82 0.67 -8.09
N THR A 85 4.79 -0.12 -7.81
CA THR A 85 3.81 -0.58 -8.82
C THR A 85 2.93 0.53 -9.37
N ASP A 86 2.70 1.58 -8.58
CA ASP A 86 1.91 2.75 -8.95
C ASP A 86 2.68 3.77 -9.81
N GLY A 87 3.96 3.51 -10.10
CA GLY A 87 4.84 4.41 -10.85
C GLY A 87 5.38 5.59 -10.04
N THR A 88 5.13 5.64 -8.73
CA THR A 88 5.69 6.65 -7.84
C THR A 88 7.22 6.58 -7.88
N ALA A 89 7.85 7.75 -7.89
CA ALA A 89 9.31 7.85 -7.92
C ALA A 89 9.92 7.12 -6.72
N LYS A 90 11.07 6.47 -6.94
CA LYS A 90 11.80 5.79 -5.88
C LYS A 90 12.11 6.79 -4.75
N PRO A 91 11.80 6.46 -3.48
CA PRO A 91 12.02 7.38 -2.39
C PRO A 91 13.53 7.54 -2.15
N PHE A 92 13.94 8.73 -1.72
CA PHE A 92 15.34 8.99 -1.34
C PHE A 92 15.77 8.22 -0.09
N TYR A 93 14.79 7.73 0.68
CA TYR A 93 14.98 6.99 1.92
C TYR A 93 14.08 5.75 1.90
N THR A 94 14.62 4.63 2.37
CA THR A 94 13.87 3.38 2.59
C THR A 94 13.99 2.98 4.05
N ASN A 95 12.86 2.63 4.67
CA ASN A 95 12.81 2.18 6.06
C ASN A 95 12.77 0.64 6.11
N TRP A 96 13.96 0.02 6.05
CA TRP A 96 14.14 -1.44 6.13
C TRP A 96 14.21 -1.95 7.57
#